data_AF-A0A3C0HSY5-F1
#
_entry.id   AF-A0A3C0HSY5-F1
#
_cell.length_a   1.000
_cell.length_b   1.000
_cell.length_c   1.000
_cell.angle_alpha   90.00
_cell.angle_beta   90.00
_cell.angle_gamma   90.00
#
_symmetry.space_group_name_H-M   'P 1'
#
loop_
_entity.id
_entity.type
_entity.pdbx_description
1 polymer ?
#
loop_
_entity_poly.entity_id
_entity_poly.type
_entity_poly.pdbx_seq_one_letter_code
_entity_poly.pdbx_strand_id
1 'polypeptide(L)'
;MSDPRTDLAADEAPRAADGRVAGRRGQATRQRLLTATRTAVADSPYRDLTVVDISRRADTSPATFYQYFPDVEAAVLALIDELT
;
A
#
# COMPACT_ATOMS: atom_id res chain seq x y z
N MET A 1 17.28 -28.64 -17.66
CA MET A 1 15.81 -28.55 -17.77
C MET A 1 15.30 -28.16 -16.39
N SER A 2 15.55 -26.90 -16.03
CA SER A 2 15.26 -26.38 -14.69
C SER A 2 13.81 -25.91 -14.67
N ASP A 3 13.08 -26.36 -13.66
CA ASP A 3 11.67 -26.09 -13.43
C ASP A 3 11.44 -24.56 -13.31
N PRO A 4 10.63 -23.93 -14.19
CA PRO A 4 10.46 -22.48 -14.20
C PRO A 4 9.50 -21.95 -13.12
N ARG A 5 9.09 -22.79 -12.15
CA ARG A 5 8.09 -22.40 -11.13
C ARG A 5 8.66 -21.85 -9.83
N THR A 6 9.97 -21.86 -9.62
CA THR A 6 10.57 -21.47 -8.33
C THR A 6 10.87 -19.96 -8.22
N ASP A 7 10.71 -19.18 -9.29
CA ASP A 7 11.08 -17.75 -9.31
C ASP A 7 9.92 -16.79 -8.95
N LEU A 8 8.71 -17.29 -8.74
CA LEU A 8 7.53 -16.43 -8.52
C LEU A 8 7.34 -15.96 -7.06
N ALA A 9 8.10 -16.52 -6.11
CA ALA A 9 7.95 -16.23 -4.67
C ALA A 9 8.88 -15.12 -4.15
N ALA A 10 9.81 -14.62 -4.97
CA ALA A 10 10.80 -13.62 -4.55
C ALA A 10 10.36 -12.16 -4.81
N ASP A 11 9.23 -11.93 -5.49
CA ASP A 11 8.83 -10.62 -6.00
C ASP A 11 7.76 -9.88 -5.17
N GLU A 12 7.28 -10.46 -4.07
CA GLU A 12 6.22 -9.89 -3.22
C GLU A 12 6.72 -9.00 -2.06
N ALA A 13 7.94 -8.46 -2.14
CA ALA A 13 8.31 -7.38 -1.25
C ALA A 13 7.75 -6.07 -1.82
N PRO A 14 6.80 -5.38 -1.16
CA PRO A 14 6.32 -4.08 -1.62
C PRO A 14 7.51 -3.13 -1.79
N ARG A 15 7.85 -2.91 -3.06
CA ARG A 15 8.85 -1.93 -3.46
C ARG A 15 8.21 -0.57 -3.30
N ALA A 16 8.89 0.31 -2.57
CA ALA A 16 8.54 1.72 -2.67
C ALA A 16 8.74 2.17 -4.13
N ALA A 17 8.01 3.20 -4.56
CA ALA A 17 8.09 3.78 -5.90
C ALA A 17 9.52 4.25 -6.29
N ASP A 18 10.44 4.30 -5.33
CA ASP A 18 11.87 4.60 -5.50
C ASP A 18 12.77 3.36 -5.71
N GLY A 19 12.19 2.16 -5.89
CA GLY A 19 12.90 0.93 -6.21
C GLY A 19 13.63 0.27 -5.03
N ARG A 20 13.52 0.82 -3.81
CA ARG A 20 14.11 0.18 -2.62
C ARG A 20 13.13 -0.83 -2.04
N VAL A 21 13.65 -2.04 -1.73
CA VAL A 21 12.93 -3.01 -0.89
C VAL A 21 12.64 -2.33 0.44
N ALA A 22 11.35 -2.17 0.75
CA ALA A 22 10.94 -1.58 2.02
C ALA A 22 11.43 -2.48 3.17
N GLY A 23 12.46 -2.03 3.90
CA GLY A 23 12.86 -2.69 5.14
C GLY A 23 11.73 -2.69 6.17
N ARG A 24 11.92 -3.30 7.35
CA ARG A 24 10.89 -3.40 8.41
C ARG A 24 10.12 -2.09 8.67
N ARG A 25 10.83 -0.95 8.67
CA ARG A 25 10.20 0.37 8.86
C ARG A 25 9.29 0.77 7.70
N GLY A 26 9.68 0.46 6.46
CA GLY A 26 8.85 0.75 5.29
C GLY A 26 7.60 -0.12 5.26
N GLN A 27 7.74 -1.41 5.60
CA GLN A 27 6.59 -2.31 5.75
C GLN A 27 5.59 -1.83 6.81
N ALA A 28 6.10 -1.39 7.97
CA ALA A 28 5.25 -0.82 9.02
C ALA A 28 4.52 0.46 8.56
N THR A 29 5.16 1.28 7.71
CA THR A 29 4.50 2.45 7.10
C THR A 29 3.44 2.03 6.10
N ARG A 30 3.72 1.05 5.23
CA ARG A 30 2.74 0.51 4.29
C ARG A 30 1.49 -0.03 5.00
N GLN A 31 1.66 -0.80 6.07
CA GLN A 31 0.52 -1.33 6.82
C GLN A 31 -0.28 -0.23 7.53
N ARG A 32 0.36 0.85 7.99
CA ARG A 32 -0.36 2.01 8.52
C ARG A 32 -1.21 2.69 7.45
N LEU A 33 -0.69 2.85 6.24
CA LEU A 33 -1.43 3.41 5.10
C LEU A 33 -2.63 2.52 4.72
N LEU A 34 -2.47 1.19 4.68
CA LEU A 34 -3.57 0.26 4.37
C LEU A 34 -4.62 0.21 5.48
N THR A 35 -4.20 0.26 6.74
CA THR A 35 -5.12 0.37 7.88
C THR A 35 -5.93 1.65 7.80
N ALA A 36 -5.29 2.79 7.52
CA ALA A 36 -5.96 4.07 7.33
C ALA A 36 -6.92 4.06 6.12
N THR A 37 -6.53 3.39 5.03
CA THR A 37 -7.37 3.22 3.83
C THR A 37 -8.62 2.39 4.16
N ARG A 38 -8.48 1.29 4.90
CA ARG A 38 -9.60 0.47 5.38
C ARG A 38 -10.60 1.30 6.18
N THR A 39 -10.11 2.09 7.13
CA THR A 39 -10.97 2.97 7.92
C THR A 39 -11.66 4.01 7.06
N ALA A 40 -10.95 4.63 6.12
CA ALA A 40 -11.52 5.66 5.25
C ALA A 40 -12.64 5.10 4.33
N VAL A 41 -12.45 3.90 3.76
CA VAL A 41 -13.46 3.20 2.96
C VAL A 41 -14.69 2.83 3.80
N ALA A 42 -14.50 2.50 5.09
CA ALA A 42 -15.61 2.21 6.00
C ALA A 42 -16.40 3.46 6.39
N ASP A 43 -15.74 4.62 6.50
CA ASP A 43 -16.33 5.87 6.99
C ASP A 43 -16.95 6.74 5.88
N SER A 44 -16.61 6.52 4.61
CA SER A 44 -16.96 7.45 3.53
C SER A 44 -17.12 6.76 2.17
N PRO A 45 -17.94 7.33 1.25
CA PRO A 45 -18.05 6.81 -0.11
C PRO A 45 -16.69 6.82 -0.82
N TYR A 46 -16.41 5.76 -1.59
CA TYR A 46 -15.13 5.58 -2.30
C TYR A 46 -14.68 6.81 -3.11
N ARG A 47 -15.61 7.47 -3.82
CA ARG A 47 -15.31 8.64 -4.66
C ARG A 47 -14.84 9.87 -3.87
N ASP A 48 -15.15 9.92 -2.57
CA ASP A 48 -14.83 11.06 -1.70
C ASP A 48 -13.49 10.84 -0.96
N LEU A 49 -12.84 9.69 -1.16
CA LEU A 49 -11.55 9.37 -0.56
C LEU A 49 -10.43 10.21 -1.18
N THR A 50 -9.57 10.76 -0.32
CA THR A 50 -8.42 11.54 -0.76
C THR A 50 -7.12 11.03 -0.13
N VAL A 51 -6.02 11.20 -0.87
CA VAL A 51 -4.66 10.92 -0.38
C VAL A 51 -4.36 11.70 0.90
N VAL A 52 -4.84 12.95 0.98
CA VAL A 52 -4.62 13.82 2.14
C VAL A 52 -5.27 13.23 3.39
N ASP A 53 -6.52 12.77 3.27
CA ASP A 53 -7.26 12.25 4.42
C ASP A 53 -6.73 10.88 4.88
N ILE A 54 -6.31 10.03 3.95
CA ILE A 54 -5.66 8.75 4.27
C ILE A 54 -4.31 8.99 4.95
N SER A 55 -3.49 9.87 4.39
CA SER A 55 -2.17 10.19 4.94
C SER A 55 -2.26 10.74 6.35
N ARG A 56 -3.23 11.65 6.60
CA ARG A 56 -3.49 12.19 7.94
C ARG A 56 -3.87 11.10 8.93
N ARG A 57 -4.78 10.18 8.55
CA ARG A 57 -5.17 9.04 9.41
C ARG A 57 -4.01 8.08 9.69
N ALA A 58 -3.09 7.92 8.75
CA ALA A 58 -1.92 7.05 8.91
C ALA A 58 -0.77 7.68 9.71
N ASP A 59 -0.90 8.94 10.14
CA ASP A 59 0.17 9.75 10.72
C ASP A 59 1.38 9.86 9.77
N THR A 60 1.12 10.14 8.49
CA THR A 60 2.12 10.31 7.44
C THR A 60 1.83 11.53 6.56
N SER A 61 2.76 11.86 5.65
CA SER A 61 2.56 12.89 4.64
C SER A 61 2.01 12.32 3.32
N PRO A 62 1.32 13.14 2.49
CA PRO A 62 0.95 12.75 1.12
C PRO A 62 2.17 12.30 0.29
N ALA A 63 3.31 12.96 0.46
CA ALA A 63 4.56 12.54 -0.19
C ALA A 63 5.00 11.13 0.26
N THR A 64 4.74 10.76 1.52
CA THR A 64 4.99 9.40 2.00
C THR A 64 3.99 8.43 1.39
N PHE A 65 2.70 8.77 1.28
CA PHE A 65 1.72 7.94 0.59
C PHE A 65 2.15 7.60 -0.83
N TYR A 66 2.55 8.61 -1.61
CA TYR A 66 2.99 8.43 -3.00
C TYR A 66 4.29 7.60 -3.15
N GLN A 67 5.04 7.38 -2.07
CA GLN A 67 6.15 6.42 -2.09
C GLN A 67 5.68 4.97 -2.10
N TYR A 68 4.44 4.67 -1.71
CA TYR A 68 3.92 3.30 -1.64
C TYR A 68 2.78 3.04 -2.63
N PHE A 69 1.95 4.05 -2.91
CA PHE A 69 0.80 3.91 -3.80
C PHE A 69 0.73 5.11 -4.76
N PRO A 70 0.55 4.88 -6.08
CA PRO A 70 0.44 5.97 -7.04
C PRO A 70 -0.82 6.81 -6.83
N ASP A 71 -1.90 6.22 -6.33
CA ASP A 71 -3.19 6.86 -6.07
C ASP A 71 -4.01 6.07 -5.04
N VAL A 72 -5.22 6.55 -4.75
CA VAL A 72 -6.16 5.91 -3.81
C VAL A 72 -6.65 4.56 -4.32
N GLU A 73 -6.84 4.41 -5.63
CA GLU A 73 -7.33 3.18 -6.24
C GLU A 73 -6.34 2.04 -6.02
N ALA A 74 -5.05 2.27 -6.26
CA ALA A 74 -4.00 1.31 -6.01
C ALA A 74 -3.89 0.90 -4.53
N ALA A 75 -4.11 1.84 -3.59
CA ALA A 75 -4.14 1.52 -2.16
C ALA A 75 -5.35 0.64 -1.79
N VAL A 76 -6.51 0.87 -2.41
CA VAL A 76 -7.72 0.07 -2.19
C VAL A 76 -7.59 -1.32 -2.81
N LEU A 77 -7.04 -1.43 -4.02
CA LEU A 77 -6.75 -2.73 -4.64
C LEU A 77 -5.79 -3.56 -3.77
N ALA A 78 -4.69 -2.95 -3.31
CA ALA A 78 -3.77 -3.61 -2.40
C ALA A 78 -4.42 -4.03 -1.07
N LEU A 79 -5.39 -3.27 -0.57
CA LEU A 79 -6.17 -3.64 0.62
C LEU A 79 -7.09 -4.85 0.36
N ILE A 80 -7.67 -4.95 -0.84
CA ILE A 80 -8.51 -6.08 -1.26
C ILE A 80 -7.65 -7.35 -1.38
N ASP A 81 -6.45 -7.23 -1.94
CA ASP A 81 -5.50 -8.35 -2.04
C ASP A 81 -5.11 -8.89 -0.65
N GLU A 82 -5.04 -8.05 0.38
CA GLU A 82 -4.76 -8.51 1.77
C GLU A 82 -5.94 -9.25 2.43
N LEU A 83 -7.14 -9.21 1.83
CA LEU A 83 -8.34 -9.87 2.36
C LEU A 83 -8.60 -11.26 1.76
N THR A 84 -7.88 -11.62 0.70
CA THR A 84 -8.05 -12.87 -0.06
C THR A 84 -6.97 -13.88 0.31
#